data_AF-A0A0C6FBR8-F1
#
_entry.id   AF-A0A0C6FBR8-F1
#
_cell.length_a   1.000
_cell.length_b   1.000
_cell.length_c   1.000
_cell.angle_alpha   90.00
_cell.angle_beta   90.00
_cell.angle_gamma   90.00
#
_symmetry.space_group_name_H-M   'P 1'
#
loop_
_entity.id
_entity.type
_entity.pdbx_description
1 polymer ?
#
loop_
_entity_poly.entity_id
_entity_poly.type
_entity_poly.pdbx_seq_one_letter_code
_entity_poly.pdbx_strand_id
1 'polypeptide(L)'
;MAFWPARHPGLMTEPRPSTDRETTAAARRRIAAADRAREWRERQREAEVARIAELDALRAENAALRAERKAVENETATVRSELYAARAESDRLRAHFDRLASADTVDEDVIRALVRMGAIRRSPGGGPLAIGRPTVSVSDVLNVAGLIRCGGKGAGQAAYDVARAHVLERLSEFVPPLYDA
;
A
#
# COMPACT_ATOMS: atom_id res chain seq x y z
N MET A 1 -9.81 -114.69 -62.69
CA MET A 1 -8.95 -113.57 -63.15
C MET A 1 -9.80 -112.31 -63.20
N ALA A 2 -9.69 -111.44 -62.19
CA ALA A 2 -10.38 -110.15 -62.15
C ALA A 2 -9.32 -109.05 -62.12
N PHE A 3 -9.35 -108.18 -63.13
CA PHE A 3 -8.36 -107.16 -63.46
C PHE A 3 -8.70 -105.86 -62.70
N TRP A 4 -7.86 -105.46 -61.75
CA TRP A 4 -7.96 -104.18 -61.05
C TRP A 4 -7.40 -103.04 -61.93
N PRO A 5 -8.08 -101.90 -62.10
CA PRO A 5 -7.49 -100.75 -62.76
C PRO A 5 -6.64 -99.96 -61.73
N ALA A 6 -5.41 -99.66 -62.12
CA ALA A 6 -4.49 -98.85 -61.34
C ALA A 6 -5.00 -97.41 -61.18
N ARG A 7 -5.12 -96.94 -59.93
CA ARG A 7 -5.22 -95.52 -59.61
C ARG A 7 -3.88 -94.86 -59.93
N HIS A 8 -3.85 -94.00 -60.94
CA HIS A 8 -2.72 -93.09 -61.15
C HIS A 8 -2.70 -92.03 -60.04
N PRO A 9 -1.55 -91.77 -59.41
CA PRO A 9 -1.40 -90.65 -58.49
C PRO A 9 -1.52 -89.34 -59.29
N GLY A 10 -2.54 -88.55 -58.96
CA GLY A 10 -2.66 -87.19 -59.45
C GLY A 10 -1.43 -86.41 -59.00
N LEU A 11 -0.57 -86.06 -59.97
CA LEU A 11 0.44 -85.02 -59.81
C LEU A 11 -0.32 -83.72 -59.51
N MET A 12 -0.44 -83.38 -58.23
CA MET A 12 -0.70 -82.01 -57.81
C MET A 12 0.51 -81.18 -58.21
N THR A 13 0.45 -80.60 -59.41
CA THR A 13 1.27 -79.45 -59.76
C THR A 13 0.80 -78.29 -58.90
N GLU A 14 1.39 -78.15 -57.71
CA GLU A 14 1.38 -76.86 -57.03
C GLU A 14 1.96 -75.82 -58.00
N PRO A 15 1.19 -74.78 -58.38
CA PRO A 15 1.72 -73.72 -59.21
C PRO A 15 2.76 -72.98 -58.38
N ARG A 16 4.05 -73.18 -58.71
CA ARG A 16 5.13 -72.35 -58.15
C ARG A 16 4.78 -70.88 -58.38
N PRO A 17 4.71 -70.04 -57.32
CA PRO A 17 4.49 -68.62 -57.52
C PRO A 17 5.61 -68.09 -58.42
N SER A 18 5.24 -67.39 -59.50
CA SER A 18 6.20 -66.82 -60.44
C SER A 18 7.07 -65.80 -59.71
N THR A 19 8.38 -66.00 -59.70
CA THR A 19 9.38 -65.14 -59.05
C THR A 19 9.22 -63.64 -59.37
N ASP A 20 8.71 -63.29 -60.56
CA ASP A 20 8.46 -61.89 -60.98
C ASP A 20 7.33 -61.18 -60.21
N ARG A 21 6.34 -61.92 -59.70
CA ARG A 21 5.28 -61.34 -58.86
C ARG A 21 5.79 -61.09 -57.45
N GLU A 22 6.67 -61.95 -56.95
CA GLU A 22 7.29 -61.81 -55.63
C GLU A 22 8.25 -60.62 -55.58
N THR A 23 9.02 -60.38 -56.65
CA THR A 23 9.91 -59.21 -56.76
C THR A 23 9.11 -57.89 -56.81
N THR A 24 7.97 -57.88 -57.52
CA THR A 24 7.06 -56.72 -57.56
C THR A 24 6.40 -56.46 -56.20
N ALA A 25 5.96 -57.50 -55.50
CA ALA A 25 5.39 -57.37 -54.16
C ALA A 25 6.42 -56.90 -53.13
N ALA A 26 7.65 -57.41 -53.20
CA ALA A 26 8.75 -56.98 -52.33
C ALA A 26 9.12 -55.50 -52.57
N ALA A 27 9.15 -55.04 -53.83
CA ALA A 27 9.41 -53.63 -54.16
C ALA A 27 8.34 -52.70 -53.56
N ARG A 28 7.05 -53.05 -53.68
CA ARG A 28 5.95 -52.27 -53.08
C ARG A 28 6.05 -52.18 -51.56
N ARG A 29 6.44 -53.27 -50.88
CA ARG A 29 6.64 -53.27 -49.43
C ARG A 29 7.79 -52.36 -49.00
N ARG A 30 8.89 -52.32 -49.78
CA ARG A 30 10.04 -51.44 -49.53
C ARG A 30 9.65 -49.96 -49.67
N ILE A 31 8.90 -49.63 -50.73
CA ILE A 31 8.39 -48.26 -50.94
C ILE A 31 7.48 -47.86 -49.77
N ALA A 32 6.49 -48.69 -49.42
CA ALA A 32 5.60 -48.40 -48.30
C ALA A 32 6.32 -48.29 -46.95
N ALA A 33 7.39 -49.06 -46.73
CA ALA A 33 8.23 -48.93 -45.54
C ALA A 33 9.02 -47.61 -45.54
N ALA A 34 9.56 -47.20 -46.69
CA ALA A 34 10.25 -45.93 -46.84
C ALA A 34 9.31 -44.73 -46.64
N ASP A 35 8.07 -44.81 -47.12
CA ASP A 35 7.03 -43.79 -46.91
C ASP A 35 6.69 -43.63 -45.44
N ARG A 36 6.39 -44.74 -44.75
CA ARG A 36 6.15 -44.72 -43.29
C ARG A 36 7.34 -44.14 -42.52
N ALA A 37 8.57 -44.46 -42.93
CA ALA A 37 9.78 -43.91 -42.30
C ALA A 37 9.98 -42.42 -42.60
N ARG A 38 9.51 -41.91 -43.75
CA ARG A 38 9.50 -40.47 -44.06
C ARG A 38 8.47 -39.74 -43.20
N GLU A 39 7.23 -40.20 -43.21
CA GLU A 39 6.15 -39.63 -42.39
C GLU A 39 6.50 -39.64 -40.91
N TRP A 40 7.08 -40.73 -40.41
CA TRP A 40 7.48 -40.80 -39.00
C TRP A 40 8.52 -39.72 -38.65
N ARG A 41 9.54 -39.53 -39.51
CA ARG A 41 10.54 -38.48 -39.30
C ARG A 41 9.95 -37.08 -39.40
N GLU A 42 8.97 -36.88 -40.27
CA GLU A 42 8.26 -35.60 -40.40
C GLU A 42 7.45 -35.28 -39.13
N ARG A 43 6.64 -36.23 -38.64
CA ARG A 43 5.92 -36.09 -37.37
C ARG A 43 6.87 -35.80 -36.19
N GLN A 44 8.05 -36.42 -36.17
CA GLN A 44 9.04 -36.14 -35.13
C GLN A 44 9.59 -34.72 -35.22
N ARG A 45 9.86 -34.21 -36.43
CA ARG A 45 10.29 -32.82 -36.62
C ARG A 45 9.20 -31.84 -36.22
N GLU A 46 7.96 -32.10 -36.62
CA GLU A 46 6.80 -31.27 -36.25
C GLU A 46 6.60 -31.23 -34.73
N ALA A 47 6.68 -32.40 -34.07
CA ALA A 47 6.59 -32.49 -32.62
C ALA A 47 7.72 -31.73 -31.91
N GLU A 48 8.95 -31.80 -32.42
CA GLU A 48 10.08 -31.07 -31.83
C GLU A 48 9.93 -29.55 -32.04
N VAL A 49 9.49 -29.12 -33.22
CA VAL A 49 9.20 -27.69 -33.48
C VAL A 49 8.09 -27.18 -32.55
N ALA A 50 7.02 -27.95 -32.37
CA ALA A 50 5.94 -27.59 -31.46
C ALA A 50 6.45 -27.49 -30.01
N ARG A 51 7.28 -28.43 -29.57
CA ARG A 51 7.90 -28.42 -28.23
C ARG A 51 8.81 -27.22 -28.02
N ILE A 52 9.62 -26.85 -29.01
CA ILE A 52 10.49 -25.67 -28.93
C ILE A 52 9.63 -24.40 -28.82
N ALA A 53 8.58 -24.28 -29.63
CA ALA A 53 7.66 -23.15 -29.57
C ALA A 53 6.97 -23.02 -28.20
N GLU A 54 6.55 -24.14 -27.61
CA GLU A 54 5.98 -24.17 -26.26
C GLU A 54 7.00 -23.74 -25.20
N LEU A 55 8.24 -24.22 -25.27
CA LEU A 55 9.30 -23.81 -24.35
C LEU A 55 9.61 -22.31 -24.45
N ASP A 56 9.61 -21.74 -25.65
CA ASP A 56 9.85 -20.32 -25.85
C ASP A 56 8.67 -19.47 -25.34
N ALA A 57 7.43 -19.93 -25.53
CA ALA A 57 6.25 -19.29 -24.94
C ALA A 57 6.32 -19.30 -23.40
N LEU A 58 6.65 -20.45 -22.79
CA LEU A 58 6.80 -20.57 -21.33
C LEU A 58 7.93 -19.71 -20.79
N ARG A 59 9.04 -19.57 -21.52
CA ARG A 59 10.13 -18.66 -21.15
C ARG A 59 9.70 -17.20 -21.18
N ALA A 60 8.94 -16.81 -22.21
CA ALA A 60 8.39 -15.46 -22.32
C ALA A 60 7.42 -15.16 -21.17
N GLU A 61 6.51 -16.08 -20.86
CA GLU A 61 5.60 -15.98 -19.72
C GLU A 61 6.37 -15.88 -18.40
N ASN A 62 7.38 -16.72 -18.18
CA ASN A 62 8.19 -16.66 -16.96
C ASN A 62 8.93 -15.32 -16.82
N ALA A 63 9.44 -14.77 -17.92
CA ALA A 63 10.06 -13.44 -17.93
C ALA A 63 9.06 -12.34 -17.59
N ALA A 64 7.84 -12.40 -18.15
CA ALA A 64 6.77 -11.46 -17.85
C ALA A 64 6.36 -11.52 -16.36
N LEU A 65 6.14 -12.72 -15.82
CA LEU A 65 5.80 -12.92 -14.40
C LEU A 65 6.89 -12.41 -13.46
N ARG A 66 8.18 -12.57 -13.82
CA ARG A 66 9.30 -12.01 -13.05
C ARG A 66 9.29 -10.48 -13.07
N ALA A 67 8.97 -9.87 -14.21
CA ALA A 67 8.86 -8.42 -14.33
C ALA A 67 7.70 -7.88 -13.49
N GLU A 68 6.54 -8.53 -13.56
CA GLU A 68 5.35 -8.19 -12.76
C GLU A 68 5.63 -8.32 -11.26
N ARG A 69 6.24 -9.44 -10.83
CA ARG A 69 6.65 -9.61 -9.44
C ARG A 69 7.55 -8.48 -8.95
N LYS A 70 8.55 -8.08 -9.76
CA LYS A 70 9.44 -6.97 -9.41
C LYS A 70 8.70 -5.64 -9.32
N ALA A 71 7.72 -5.40 -10.20
CA ALA A 71 6.88 -4.22 -10.14
C ALA A 71 6.07 -4.16 -8.84
N VAL A 72 5.44 -5.27 -8.45
CA VAL A 72 4.68 -5.40 -7.20
C VAL A 72 5.58 -5.22 -5.97
N GLU A 73 6.79 -5.78 -5.99
CA GLU A 73 7.77 -5.59 -4.91
C GLU A 73 8.14 -4.11 -4.73
N ASN A 74 8.33 -3.38 -5.84
CA ASN A 74 8.61 -1.95 -5.82
C ASN A 74 7.41 -1.14 -5.29
N GLU A 75 6.20 -1.43 -5.78
CA GLU A 75 4.97 -0.76 -5.32
C GLU A 75 4.74 -0.98 -3.82
N THR A 76 4.96 -2.21 -3.35
CA THR A 76 4.88 -2.54 -1.92
C THR A 76 5.89 -1.73 -1.10
N ALA A 77 7.10 -1.53 -1.60
CA ALA A 77 8.11 -0.71 -0.93
C ALA A 77 7.68 0.77 -0.86
N THR A 78 7.12 1.31 -1.96
CA THR A 78 6.59 2.67 -2.00
C THR A 78 5.46 2.86 -0.99
N VAL A 79 4.44 2.00 -1.01
CA VAL A 79 3.30 2.09 -0.09
C VAL A 79 3.74 1.98 1.38
N ARG A 80 4.74 1.13 1.68
CA ARG A 80 5.32 1.06 3.04
C ARG A 80 6.00 2.37 3.44
N SER A 81 6.74 3.01 2.53
CA SER A 81 7.37 4.31 2.79
C SER A 81 6.32 5.40 3.07
N GLU A 82 5.26 5.45 2.27
CA GLU A 82 4.14 6.39 2.45
C GLU A 82 3.42 6.15 3.79
N LEU A 83 3.20 4.89 4.17
CA LEU A 83 2.61 4.55 5.47
C LEU A 83 3.45 5.06 6.64
N TYR A 84 4.78 4.91 6.58
CA TYR A 84 5.67 5.42 7.63
C TYR A 84 5.66 6.95 7.69
N ALA A 85 5.66 7.62 6.54
CA ALA A 85 5.56 9.09 6.48
C ALA A 85 4.23 9.58 7.07
N ALA A 86 3.10 8.96 6.71
CA ALA A 86 1.79 9.30 7.24
C ALA A 86 1.68 9.09 8.75
N ARG A 87 2.27 8.00 9.28
CA ARG A 87 2.35 7.77 10.73
C ARG A 87 3.15 8.85 11.44
N ALA A 88 4.34 9.19 10.92
CA ALA A 88 5.17 10.25 11.48
C ALA A 88 4.43 11.61 11.49
N GLU A 89 3.68 11.91 10.44
CA GLU A 89 2.88 13.13 10.38
C GLU A 89 1.71 13.11 11.37
N SER A 90 1.01 11.99 11.50
CA SER A 90 -0.03 11.80 12.51
C SER A 90 0.51 12.00 13.94
N ASP A 91 1.69 11.47 14.24
CA ASP A 91 2.32 11.63 15.55
C ASP A 91 2.72 13.10 15.81
N ARG A 92 3.24 13.80 14.79
CA ARG A 92 3.53 15.25 14.88
C ARG A 92 2.27 16.07 15.14
N LEU A 93 1.19 15.79 14.41
CA LEU A 93 -0.08 16.48 14.57
C LEU A 93 -0.68 16.22 15.95
N ARG A 94 -0.65 14.97 16.43
CA ARG A 94 -1.08 14.64 17.80
C ARG A 94 -0.28 15.43 18.84
N ALA A 95 1.05 15.45 18.73
CA ALA A 95 1.91 16.25 19.62
C ALA A 95 1.66 17.76 19.50
N HIS A 96 1.20 18.26 18.35
CA HIS A 96 0.79 19.66 18.19
C HIS A 96 -0.54 19.93 18.92
N PHE A 97 -1.53 19.06 18.75
CA PHE A 97 -2.81 19.18 19.45
C PHE A 97 -2.68 19.04 20.97
N ASP A 98 -1.85 18.13 21.47
CA ASP A 98 -1.60 17.98 22.91
C ASP A 98 -0.99 19.26 23.52
N ARG A 99 -0.11 19.94 22.76
CA ARG A 99 0.45 21.24 23.15
C ARG A 99 -0.61 22.34 23.19
N LEU A 100 -1.49 22.40 22.21
CA LEU A 100 -2.59 23.37 22.18
C LEU A 100 -3.57 23.13 23.33
N ALA A 101 -3.98 21.88 23.57
CA ALA A 101 -4.86 21.53 24.68
C ALA A 101 -4.24 21.90 26.04
N SER A 102 -2.94 21.68 26.20
CA SER A 102 -2.22 22.12 27.41
C SER A 102 -2.22 23.64 27.56
N ALA A 103 -2.05 24.40 26.46
CA ALA A 103 -2.09 25.86 26.50
C ALA A 103 -3.48 26.39 26.91
N ASP A 104 -4.57 25.80 26.40
CA ASP A 104 -5.94 26.19 26.74
C ASP A 104 -6.25 25.99 28.24
N THR A 105 -5.76 24.91 28.84
CA THR A 105 -5.96 24.67 30.29
C THR A 105 -5.22 25.67 31.17
N VAL A 106 -4.04 26.12 30.77
CA VAL A 106 -3.29 27.18 31.49
C VAL A 106 -4.09 28.49 31.49
N ASP A 107 -4.76 28.81 30.38
CA ASP A 107 -5.56 30.02 30.27
C ASP A 107 -6.81 29.97 31.17
N GLU A 108 -7.47 28.82 31.29
CA GLU A 108 -8.60 28.67 32.23
C GLU A 108 -8.15 28.75 33.69
N ASP A 109 -7.02 28.13 34.05
CA ASP A 109 -6.48 28.19 35.41
C ASP A 109 -6.03 29.61 35.78
N VAL A 110 -5.44 30.35 34.85
CA VAL A 110 -5.12 31.78 35.02
C VAL A 110 -6.41 32.57 35.22
N ILE A 111 -7.42 32.43 34.37
CA ILE A 111 -8.72 33.12 34.52
C ILE A 111 -9.37 32.79 35.88
N ARG A 112 -9.33 31.52 36.30
CA ARG A 112 -9.87 31.09 37.58
C ARG A 112 -9.10 31.68 38.76
N ALA A 113 -7.76 31.72 38.69
CA ALA A 113 -6.92 32.36 39.68
C ALA A 113 -7.17 33.88 39.73
N LEU A 114 -7.33 34.53 38.58
CA LEU A 114 -7.69 35.95 38.46
C LEU A 114 -9.03 36.26 39.11
N VAL A 115 -10.06 35.47 38.84
CA VAL A 115 -11.39 35.62 39.48
C VAL A 115 -11.30 35.39 40.99
N ARG A 116 -10.54 34.39 41.43
CA ARG A 116 -10.40 34.02 42.85
C ARG A 116 -9.56 35.02 43.65
N MET A 117 -8.51 35.58 43.06
CA MET A 117 -7.64 36.58 43.69
C MET A 117 -8.19 38.01 43.58
N GLY A 118 -8.79 38.36 42.44
CA GLY A 118 -9.24 39.71 42.13
C GLY A 118 -10.60 40.09 42.71
N ALA A 119 -11.41 39.14 43.18
CA ALA A 119 -12.78 39.42 43.61
C ALA A 119 -13.52 40.31 42.59
N ILE A 120 -13.41 39.99 41.29
CA ILE A 120 -14.20 40.67 40.25
C ILE A 120 -15.65 40.27 40.51
N ARG A 121 -16.46 41.22 41.01
CA ARG A 121 -17.89 41.04 41.26
C ARG A 121 -18.64 42.06 40.42
N ARG A 122 -19.77 41.67 39.82
CA ARG A 122 -20.73 42.67 39.34
C ARG A 122 -21.24 43.44 40.55
N SER A 123 -21.18 44.76 40.49
CA SER A 123 -21.75 45.60 41.53
C SER A 123 -23.25 45.29 41.66
N PRO A 124 -23.81 45.21 42.89
CA PRO A 124 -25.25 45.09 43.07
C PRO A 124 -25.94 46.24 42.34
N GLY A 125 -26.80 45.94 41.37
CA GLY A 125 -27.48 46.95 40.54
C GLY A 125 -27.03 47.05 39.07
N GLY A 126 -26.14 46.18 38.59
CA GLY A 126 -25.82 46.08 37.16
C GLY A 126 -24.77 47.07 36.64
N GLY A 127 -24.04 47.75 37.53
CA GLY A 127 -22.91 48.60 37.18
C GLY A 127 -21.65 47.83 36.73
N PRO A 128 -20.60 48.53 36.25
CA PRO A 128 -19.38 47.94 35.71
C PRO A 128 -18.68 47.00 36.72
N LEU A 129 -17.87 46.07 36.20
CA LEU A 129 -17.11 45.10 36.99
C LEU A 129 -16.22 45.84 38.00
N ALA A 130 -16.37 45.53 39.29
CA ALA A 130 -15.58 46.13 40.36
C ALA A 130 -14.65 45.09 41.00
N ILE A 131 -13.38 45.47 41.21
CA ILE A 131 -12.38 44.66 41.92
C ILE A 131 -12.66 44.80 43.42
N GLY A 132 -13.12 43.70 44.03
CA GLY A 132 -13.63 43.67 45.39
C GLY A 132 -12.60 43.82 46.50
N ARG A 133 -11.30 43.80 46.18
CA ARG A 133 -10.19 44.10 47.10
C ARG A 133 -9.21 45.08 46.42
N PRO A 134 -9.14 46.35 46.86
CA PRO A 134 -8.37 47.40 46.19
C PRO A 134 -6.85 47.30 46.37
N THR A 135 -6.34 46.24 47.02
CA THR A 135 -4.92 46.11 47.36
C THR A 135 -4.06 45.46 46.27
N VAL A 136 -4.66 44.95 45.18
CA VAL A 136 -3.91 44.32 44.09
C VAL A 136 -4.16 45.10 42.81
N SER A 137 -3.10 45.68 42.23
CA SER A 137 -3.24 46.46 41.01
C SER A 137 -3.48 45.53 39.81
N VAL A 138 -4.23 45.99 38.82
CA VAL A 138 -4.40 45.26 37.53
C VAL A 138 -3.04 44.96 36.89
N SER A 139 -2.04 45.81 37.11
CA SER A 139 -0.68 45.57 36.63
C SER A 139 -0.06 44.33 37.28
N ASP A 140 -0.19 44.15 38.59
CA ASP A 140 0.37 42.98 39.30
C ASP A 140 -0.29 41.68 38.83
N VAL A 141 -1.59 41.78 38.57
CA VAL A 141 -2.44 40.70 38.06
C VAL A 141 -2.01 40.27 36.65
N LEU A 142 -1.82 41.22 35.74
CA LEU A 142 -1.28 40.97 34.40
C LEU A 142 0.15 40.43 34.46
N ASN A 143 0.93 40.92 35.42
CA ASN A 143 2.32 40.53 35.59
C ASN A 143 2.45 39.08 36.07
N VAL A 144 1.58 38.65 36.99
CA VAL A 144 1.51 37.26 37.45
C VAL A 144 0.98 36.34 36.35
N ALA A 145 -0.03 36.76 35.59
CA ALA A 145 -0.55 36.00 34.45
C ALA A 145 0.53 35.80 33.37
N GLY A 146 1.30 36.85 33.03
CA GLY A 146 2.44 36.75 32.13
C GLY A 146 3.52 35.78 32.63
N LEU A 147 3.82 35.81 33.94
CA LEU A 147 4.80 34.91 34.56
C LEU A 147 4.35 33.45 34.54
N ILE A 148 3.07 33.19 34.82
CA ILE A 148 2.47 31.84 34.75
C ILE A 148 2.49 31.33 33.31
N ARG A 149 2.20 32.17 32.31
CA ARG A 149 2.26 31.83 30.88
C ARG A 149 3.68 31.53 30.40
N CYS A 150 4.70 32.07 31.08
CA CYS A 150 6.10 31.69 30.92
C CYS A 150 6.49 30.40 31.69
N GLY A 151 5.53 29.72 32.31
CA GLY A 151 5.74 28.47 33.05
C GLY A 151 6.54 28.62 34.35
N GLY A 152 6.54 29.82 34.96
CA GLY A 152 7.27 30.10 36.19
C GLY A 152 8.80 30.00 36.08
N LYS A 153 9.33 29.84 34.87
CA LYS A 153 10.77 29.86 34.59
C LYS A 153 11.22 31.31 34.38
N GLY A 154 12.50 31.60 34.62
CA GLY A 154 13.12 32.88 34.27
C GLY A 154 13.14 33.07 32.76
N ALA A 155 11.99 33.41 32.17
CA ALA A 155 11.89 33.84 30.80
C ALA A 155 12.53 35.22 30.70
N GLY A 156 13.35 35.43 29.68
CA GLY A 156 13.89 36.77 29.39
C GLY A 156 12.74 37.76 29.17
N GLN A 157 12.97 39.05 29.46
CA GLN A 157 11.97 40.12 29.41
C GLN A 157 11.12 40.10 28.11
N ALA A 158 11.73 39.79 26.96
CA ALA A 158 11.03 39.69 25.68
C ALA A 158 9.91 38.62 25.65
N ALA A 159 10.15 37.44 26.22
CA ALA A 159 9.14 36.38 26.27
C ALA A 159 7.99 36.73 27.23
N TYR A 160 8.32 37.46 28.30
CA TYR A 160 7.34 37.99 29.23
C TYR A 160 6.47 39.09 28.60
N ASP A 161 7.08 40.01 27.86
CA ASP A 161 6.35 41.10 27.19
C ASP A 161 5.39 40.55 26.12
N VAL A 162 5.80 39.52 25.36
CA VAL A 162 4.92 38.82 24.41
C VAL A 162 3.75 38.14 25.13
N ALA A 163 4.02 37.44 26.24
CA ALA A 163 2.97 36.81 27.03
C ALA A 163 1.97 37.85 27.59
N ARG A 164 2.47 38.96 28.11
CA ARG A 164 1.66 40.08 28.63
C ARG A 164 0.82 40.74 27.54
N ALA A 165 1.36 40.91 26.33
CA ALA A 165 0.61 41.45 25.18
C ALA A 165 -0.59 40.57 24.81
N HIS A 166 -0.42 39.25 24.78
CA HIS A 166 -1.53 38.31 24.51
C HIS A 166 -2.62 38.35 25.57
N VAL A 167 -2.27 38.50 26.85
CA VAL A 167 -3.27 38.66 27.93
C VAL A 167 -4.07 39.95 27.72
N LEU A 168 -3.41 41.05 27.35
CA LEU A 168 -4.07 42.33 27.09
C LEU A 168 -4.98 42.30 25.85
N GLU A 169 -4.53 41.67 24.77
CA GLU A 169 -5.32 41.46 23.55
C GLU A 169 -6.61 40.71 23.85
N ARG A 170 -6.53 39.57 24.54
CA ARG A 170 -7.71 38.79 24.96
C ARG A 170 -8.62 39.55 25.92
N LEU A 171 -8.06 40.29 26.87
CA LEU A 171 -8.89 41.11 27.80
C LEU A 171 -9.68 42.18 27.05
N SER A 172 -9.15 42.72 25.95
CA SER A 172 -9.87 43.71 25.14
C SER A 172 -11.12 43.14 24.45
N GLU A 173 -11.20 41.83 24.23
CA GLU A 173 -12.40 41.16 23.71
C GLU A 173 -13.55 41.12 24.75
N PHE A 174 -13.22 41.16 26.05
CA PHE A 174 -14.19 41.09 27.15
C PHE A 174 -14.55 42.44 27.75
N VAL A 175 -13.80 43.50 27.43
CA VAL A 175 -14.04 44.86 27.91
C VAL A 175 -14.54 45.72 26.74
N PRO A 176 -15.84 46.09 26.72
CA PRO A 176 -16.36 46.95 25.67
C PRO A 176 -15.55 48.25 25.55
N PRO A 177 -15.34 48.79 24.34
CA PRO A 177 -14.64 50.05 24.16
C PRO A 177 -15.36 51.15 24.96
N LEU A 178 -14.60 51.88 25.78
CA LEU A 178 -15.09 52.92 26.70
C LEU A 178 -15.73 54.15 26.01
N TYR A 179 -15.92 54.13 24.68
CA TYR A 179 -16.31 55.29 23.89
C TYR A 179 -17.75 55.29 23.34
N ASP A 180 -18.60 54.32 23.72
CA ASP A 180 -20.02 54.29 23.30
C ASP A 180 -21.00 54.34 24.49
N ALA A 181 -20.78 55.24 25.46
CA ALA A 181 -21.75 55.58 26.53
C ALA A 181 -21.79 57.08 26.83
#